data_AF-A0A3L7PK25-F1
#
_entry.id   AF-A0A3L7PK25-F1
#
_cell.length_a   1.000
_cell.length_b   1.000
_cell.length_c   1.000
_cell.angle_alpha   90.00
_cell.angle_beta   90.00
_cell.angle_gamma   90.00
#
_symmetry.space_group_name_H-M   'P 1'
#
loop_
_entity.id
_entity.type
_entity.pdbx_description
1 polymer ?
#
loop_
_entity_poly.entity_id
_entity_poly.type
_entity_poly.pdbx_seq_one_letter_code
_entity_poly.pdbx_strand_id
1 'polypeptide(L)'
;KPYNPFLGMWTALTRQARRADRPLHLEQALSREQVLQLYTINNAWLTFEETLKGSLEPGKLADFVVLKQDLLECPVDDVRNITVEATYLGGQRVYASE
;
A
#
# COMPACT_ATOMS: atom_id res chain seq x y z
N LYS A 1 0.92 14.33 -11.46
CA LYS A 1 1.10 12.86 -11.34
C LYS A 1 0.48 12.41 -10.03
N PRO A 2 -0.21 11.26 -9.98
CA PRO A 2 -0.68 10.69 -8.73
C PRO A 2 0.49 10.46 -7.76
N TYR A 3 0.21 10.55 -6.46
CA TYR A 3 1.21 10.33 -5.42
C TYR A 3 1.59 8.84 -5.39
N ASN A 4 2.87 8.53 -5.19
CA ASN A 4 3.30 7.13 -5.06
C ASN A 4 2.84 6.58 -3.69
N PRO A 5 1.92 5.60 -3.64
CA PRO A 5 1.44 5.06 -2.37
C PRO A 5 2.57 4.42 -1.57
N PHE A 6 3.54 3.79 -2.22
CA PHE A 6 4.65 3.13 -1.54
C PHE A 6 5.60 4.10 -0.83
N LEU A 7 5.74 5.33 -1.34
CA LEU A 7 6.45 6.38 -0.61
C LEU A 7 5.70 6.78 0.67
N GLY A 8 4.37 6.82 0.61
CA GLY A 8 3.53 7.08 1.77
C GLY A 8 3.61 5.93 2.80
N MET A 9 3.58 4.68 2.33
CA MET A 9 3.78 3.48 3.15
C MET A 9 5.16 3.52 3.84
N TRP A 10 6.24 3.78 3.10
CA TRP A 10 7.59 3.95 3.67
C TRP A 10 7.64 5.04 4.74
N THR A 11 6.96 6.17 4.51
CA THR A 11 6.89 7.26 5.49
C THR A 11 6.14 6.83 6.76
N ALA A 12 5.09 6.01 6.64
CA ALA A 12 4.35 5.49 7.79
C ALA A 12 5.16 4.47 8.61
N LEU A 13 5.98 3.65 7.95
CA LEU A 13 6.89 2.69 8.58
C LEU A 13 8.07 3.38 9.29
N THR A 14 8.73 4.30 8.59
CA THR A 14 9.99 4.91 9.07
C THR A 14 9.76 6.16 9.90
N ARG A 15 8.57 6.78 9.79
CA ARG A 15 8.25 8.09 10.34
C ARG A 15 9.21 9.19 9.87
N GLN A 16 9.91 8.97 8.76
CA GLN A 16 10.89 9.89 8.18
C GLN A 16 10.20 10.88 7.23
N ALA A 17 9.93 12.08 7.73
CA ALA A 17 9.34 13.15 6.91
C ALA A 17 10.36 13.73 5.92
N ARG A 18 9.88 14.22 4.76
CA ARG A 18 10.71 14.70 3.64
C ARG A 18 11.76 15.77 4.02
N ARG A 19 11.48 16.61 5.01
CA ARG A 19 12.36 17.71 5.45
C ARG A 19 12.85 17.56 6.89
N ALA A 20 12.68 16.39 7.48
CA ALA A 20 13.16 16.13 8.83
C ALA A 20 14.56 15.48 8.75
N ASP A 21 15.46 15.89 9.64
CA ASP A 21 16.80 15.27 9.72
C ASP A 21 16.77 13.91 10.44
N ARG A 22 15.67 13.61 11.13
CA ARG A 22 15.44 12.37 11.87
C ARG A 22 13.96 11.97 11.85
N PRO A 23 13.64 10.69 12.11
CA PRO A 23 12.26 10.25 12.25
C PRO A 23 11.47 11.00 13.34
N LEU A 24 10.18 11.20 13.10
CA LEU A 24 9.28 11.93 13.99
C LEU A 24 8.27 11.00 14.67
N HIS A 25 8.27 10.93 16.00
CA HIS A 25 7.37 10.06 16.76
C HIS A 25 7.50 8.59 16.32
N LEU A 26 8.69 8.00 16.51
CA LEU A 26 8.96 6.60 16.14
C LEU A 26 8.06 5.61 16.87
N GLU A 27 7.61 5.97 18.07
CA GLU A 27 6.62 5.24 18.86
C GLU A 27 5.24 5.14 18.17
N GLN A 28 5.00 5.96 17.15
CA GLN A 28 3.80 5.94 16.31
C GLN A 28 4.05 5.31 14.92
N ALA A 29 5.20 4.66 14.72
CA ALA A 29 5.47 3.90 13.50
C ALA A 29 4.49 2.74 13.37
N LEU A 30 3.98 2.54 12.17
CA LEU A 30 3.08 1.42 11.88
C LEU A 30 3.89 0.17 11.54
N SER A 31 3.35 -1.01 11.84
CA SER A 31 3.83 -2.28 11.28
C SER A 31 3.47 -2.38 9.79
N ARG A 32 4.07 -3.33 9.07
CA ARG A 32 3.78 -3.53 7.64
C ARG A 32 2.33 -3.96 7.41
N GLU A 33 1.80 -4.81 8.28
CA GLU A 33 0.41 -5.24 8.26
C GLU A 33 -0.53 -4.07 8.52
N GLN A 34 -0.22 -3.21 9.50
CA GLN A 34 -1.00 -2.02 9.79
C GLN A 34 -1.01 -1.04 8.60
N VAL A 35 0.13 -0.83 7.95
CA VAL A 35 0.22 0.00 6.73
C VAL A 35 -0.59 -0.61 5.58
N LEU A 36 -0.52 -1.93 5.38
CA LEU A 36 -1.29 -2.61 4.34
C LEU A 36 -2.80 -2.46 4.60
N GLN A 37 -3.25 -2.66 5.83
CA GLN A 37 -4.64 -2.46 6.23
C GLN A 37 -5.08 -1.00 6.04
N LEU A 38 -4.24 -0.05 6.45
CA LEU A 38 -4.48 1.38 6.29
C LEU A 38 -4.76 1.75 4.83
N TYR A 39 -3.96 1.23 3.90
CA TYR A 39 -4.09 1.53 2.47
C TYR A 39 -5.15 0.70 1.73
N THR A 40 -5.70 -0.33 2.36
CA THR A 40 -6.68 -1.23 1.74
C THR A 40 -8.01 -1.21 2.50
N ILE A 41 -8.23 -2.15 3.41
CA ILE A 41 -9.53 -2.38 4.04
C ILE A 41 -9.99 -1.20 4.91
N ASN A 42 -9.08 -0.53 5.62
CA ASN A 42 -9.45 0.61 6.46
C ASN A 42 -9.88 1.81 5.60
N ASN A 43 -9.24 2.02 4.45
CA ASN A 43 -9.63 3.08 3.53
C ASN A 43 -10.98 2.78 2.87
N ALA A 44 -11.24 1.51 2.51
CA ALA A 44 -12.55 1.09 2.02
C ALA A 44 -13.64 1.28 3.09
N TRP A 45 -13.34 0.97 4.36
CA TRP A 45 -14.27 1.22 5.47
C TRP A 45 -14.57 2.71 5.66
N LEU A 46 -13.56 3.58 5.54
CA LEU A 46 -13.75 5.03 5.61
C LEU A 46 -14.67 5.58 4.51
N THR A 47 -14.80 4.88 3.39
CA THR A 47 -15.68 5.25 2.28
C THR A 47 -16.97 4.42 2.23
N PHE A 48 -17.26 3.58 3.23
CA PHE A 48 -18.40 2.67 3.28
C PHE A 48 -18.43 1.64 2.14
N GLU A 49 -17.26 1.26 1.63
CA GLU A 49 -17.06 0.35 0.51
C GLU A 49 -16.39 -0.97 0.95
N GLU A 50 -16.26 -1.24 2.25
CA GLU A 50 -15.59 -2.43 2.80
C GLU A 50 -16.25 -3.76 2.40
N THR A 51 -17.54 -3.72 2.08
CA THR A 51 -18.30 -4.86 1.55
C THR A 51 -18.11 -5.04 0.04
N LEU A 52 -17.60 -4.02 -0.66
CA LEU A 52 -17.38 -3.99 -2.10
C LEU A 52 -15.91 -4.26 -2.47
N LYS A 53 -14.95 -3.69 -1.72
CA LYS A 53 -13.50 -3.73 -2.01
C LYS A 53 -12.66 -3.62 -0.74
N GLY A 54 -11.33 -3.58 -0.90
CA GLY A 54 -10.36 -3.38 0.18
C GLY A 54 -9.77 -4.67 0.76
N SER A 55 -10.28 -5.85 0.37
CA SER A 55 -9.64 -7.14 0.64
C SER A 55 -9.96 -8.14 -0.48
N LEU A 56 -9.17 -9.22 -0.56
CA LEU A 56 -9.37 -10.31 -1.54
C LEU A 56 -10.17 -11.44 -0.90
N GLU A 57 -11.50 -11.28 -0.95
CA GLU A 57 -12.48 -12.21 -0.41
C GLU A 57 -13.56 -12.51 -1.46
N PRO A 58 -14.16 -13.72 -1.47
CA PRO A 58 -15.28 -14.02 -2.33
C PRO A 58 -16.43 -13.01 -2.19
N GLY A 59 -16.95 -12.53 -3.31
CA GLY A 59 -18.03 -11.54 -3.37
C GLY A 59 -17.58 -10.08 -3.49
N LYS A 60 -16.29 -9.77 -3.30
CA LYS A 60 -15.72 -8.43 -3.51
C LYS A 60 -15.17 -8.25 -4.93
N LEU A 61 -14.91 -7.00 -5.32
CA LEU A 61 -14.23 -6.68 -6.57
C LEU A 61 -12.83 -7.29 -6.59
N ALA A 62 -12.47 -7.90 -7.72
CA ALA A 62 -11.12 -8.38 -7.99
C ALA A 62 -10.19 -7.22 -8.40
N ASP A 63 -10.05 -6.25 -7.48
CA ASP A 63 -9.17 -5.09 -7.59
C ASP A 63 -7.89 -5.38 -6.81
N PHE A 64 -6.79 -5.64 -7.52
CA PHE A 64 -5.51 -5.94 -6.90
C PHE A 64 -4.32 -5.54 -7.77
N VAL A 65 -3.16 -5.52 -7.15
CA VAL A 65 -1.87 -5.31 -7.80
C VAL A 65 -0.97 -6.50 -7.54
N VAL A 66 -0.15 -6.84 -8.54
CA VAL A 66 0.98 -7.76 -8.39
C VAL A 66 2.23 -6.91 -8.17
N LEU A 67 2.95 -7.15 -7.08
CA LEU A 67 4.13 -6.38 -6.71
C LEU A 67 5.40 -7.15 -7.07
N LYS A 68 6.43 -6.44 -7.52
CA LYS A 68 7.73 -7.03 -7.84
C LYS A 68 8.53 -7.43 -6.59
N GLN A 69 8.20 -6.84 -5.45
CA GLN A 69 8.80 -7.13 -4.15
C GLN A 69 7.72 -7.37 -3.11
N ASP A 70 8.00 -8.25 -2.16
CA ASP A 70 7.13 -8.47 -1.02
C ASP A 70 7.20 -7.29 -0.04
N LEU A 71 6.09 -6.56 0.08
CA LEU A 71 5.93 -5.45 1.01
C LEU A 71 6.10 -5.88 2.48
N LEU A 72 5.86 -7.15 2.82
CA LEU A 72 5.96 -7.66 4.18
C LEU A 72 7.40 -8.02 4.58
N GLU A 73 8.26 -8.33 3.61
CA GLU A 73 9.59 -8.88 3.89
C GLU A 73 10.77 -8.04 3.39
N CYS A 74 10.58 -7.21 2.35
CA CYS A 74 11.70 -6.43 1.77
C CYS A 74 12.34 -5.46 2.78
N PRO A 75 13.62 -5.06 2.62
CA PRO A 75 14.23 -4.01 3.43
C PRO A 75 13.36 -2.75 3.49
N VAL A 76 13.27 -2.12 4.67
CA VAL A 76 12.32 -1.00 4.86
C VAL A 76 12.55 0.11 3.85
N ASP A 77 13.80 0.46 3.52
CA ASP A 77 14.12 1.52 2.57
C ASP A 77 13.83 1.18 1.10
N ASP A 78 13.61 -0.10 0.79
CA ASP A 78 13.19 -0.54 -0.54
C ASP A 78 11.68 -0.38 -0.75
N VAL A 79 10.89 -0.23 0.33
CA VAL A 79 9.43 -0.07 0.26
C VAL A 79 9.05 1.08 -0.68
N ARG A 80 9.69 2.25 -0.57
CA ARG A 80 9.40 3.41 -1.43
C ARG A 80 9.72 3.21 -2.92
N ASN A 81 10.49 2.17 -3.24
CA ASN A 81 10.92 1.82 -4.59
C ASN A 81 10.14 0.62 -5.16
N ILE A 82 9.16 0.07 -4.42
CA ILE A 82 8.32 -1.03 -4.90
C ILE A 82 7.66 -0.62 -6.21
N THR A 83 7.70 -1.53 -7.18
CA THR A 83 7.06 -1.37 -8.48
C THR A 83 5.93 -2.37 -8.64
N VAL A 84 4.86 -1.94 -9.31
CA VAL A 84 3.74 -2.80 -9.69
C VAL A 84 4.08 -3.51 -11.00
N GLU A 85 3.97 -4.84 -11.03
CA GLU A 85 4.11 -5.65 -12.24
C GLU A 85 2.81 -5.71 -13.04
N ALA A 86 1.66 -5.74 -12.36
CA ALA A 86 0.36 -5.72 -13.00
C ALA A 86 -0.71 -5.12 -12.09
N THR A 87 -1.71 -4.47 -12.69
CA THR A 87 -2.91 -3.99 -11.99
C THR A 87 -4.15 -4.62 -12.59
N TYR A 88 -5.03 -5.11 -11.72
CA TYR A 88 -6.33 -5.69 -12.06
C TYR A 88 -7.43 -4.83 -11.46
N LEU A 89 -8.44 -4.52 -12.27
CA LEU A 89 -9.67 -3.84 -11.83
C LEU A 89 -10.87 -4.66 -12.30
N GLY A 90 -11.75 -5.06 -11.37
CA GLY A 90 -12.89 -5.93 -11.64
C GLY A 90 -12.49 -7.25 -12.30
N GLY A 91 -11.28 -7.75 -12.02
CA GLY A 91 -10.72 -8.95 -12.64
C GLY A 91 -10.12 -8.75 -14.04
N GLN A 92 -10.16 -7.54 -14.59
CA GLN A 92 -9.54 -7.22 -15.88
C GLN A 92 -8.15 -6.61 -15.66
N ARG A 93 -7.13 -7.12 -16.36
CA ARG A 93 -5.78 -6.55 -16.30
C ARG A 93 -5.74 -5.24 -17.07
N VAL A 94 -5.59 -4.12 -16.35
CA VAL A 94 -5.57 -2.77 -16.93
C VAL A 94 -4.16 -2.20 -17.08
N TYR A 95 -3.18 -2.81 -16.42
CA TYR A 95 -1.77 -2.43 -16.49
C TYR A 95 -0.88 -3.67 -16.39
N ALA A 96 0.24 -3.64 -17.13
CA ALA A 96 1.36 -4.56 -17.00
C ALA A 96 2.64 -3.75 -17.20
N SER A 97 3.67 -4.01 -16.39
CA SER A 97 5.01 -3.51 -16.64
C SER A 97 5.60 -4.19 -17.87
N GLU A 98 6.42 -3.46 -18.63
CA GLU A 98 7.22 -4.01 -19.73
C GLU A 98 8.24 -5.06 -19.27
#